data_AF-D3AVM2-F1
#
_entry.id   AF-D3AVM2-F1
#
_cell.length_a   1.000
_cell.length_b   1.000
_cell.length_c   1.000
_cell.angle_alpha   90.00
_cell.angle_beta   90.00
_cell.angle_gamma   90.00
#
_symmetry.space_group_name_H-M   'P 1'
#
loop_
_entity.id
_entity.type
_entity.pdbx_description
1 polymer ?
#
loop_
_entity_poly.entity_id
_entity_poly.type
_entity_poly.pdbx_seq_one_letter_code
_entity_poly.pdbx_strand_id
1 'polypeptide(L)'
;MGSSSSSCSSSGGRSVETHYREDIRQEDSQKDVRVVYIYIAFCRLGVRFNHWSVILELSNGQFACIQKIRHSFGNGWILIEVDSDLRTSVLRTCGDTNEIRTHKFSAVNFSWKKLRSWVPFEEGYNWTYLNCQKFADKVTSYICGKEIDSLPCEDGPTYYR
;
A
#
# COMPACT_ATOMS: atom_id res chain seq x y z
N MET A 1 -14.25 34.29 44.17
CA MET A 1 -13.48 33.03 44.13
C MET A 1 -14.47 31.88 44.09
N GLY A 2 -14.30 30.94 43.15
CA GLY A 2 -15.04 29.68 43.10
C GLY A 2 -16.08 29.56 41.97
N SER A 3 -15.62 29.50 40.72
CA SER A 3 -16.41 28.92 39.62
C SER A 3 -16.10 27.43 39.56
N SER A 4 -17.14 26.59 39.68
CA SER A 4 -17.00 25.13 39.59
C SER A 4 -17.65 24.59 38.31
N SER A 5 -16.81 23.85 37.57
CA SER A 5 -17.09 22.65 36.77
C SER A 5 -18.13 22.75 35.65
N SER A 6 -17.66 23.13 34.46
CA SER A 6 -18.19 22.64 33.19
C SER A 6 -17.59 21.27 32.89
N SER A 7 -18.40 20.22 33.02
CA SER A 7 -18.12 18.89 32.48
C SER A 7 -18.29 18.95 30.96
N CYS A 8 -17.18 19.18 30.24
CA CYS A 8 -17.14 18.92 28.81
C CYS A 8 -17.03 17.42 28.58
N SER A 9 -18.18 16.81 28.27
CA SER A 9 -18.27 15.51 27.63
C SER A 9 -17.46 15.54 26.35
N SER A 10 -16.23 15.03 26.42
CA SER A 10 -15.39 14.81 25.27
C SER A 10 -15.96 13.60 24.54
N SER A 11 -16.84 13.89 23.57
CA SER A 11 -17.31 12.93 22.58
C SER A 11 -16.12 12.21 21.99
N GLY A 12 -16.15 10.88 22.10
CA GLY A 12 -15.07 10.00 21.70
C GLY A 12 -14.63 10.27 20.26
N GLY A 13 -13.44 10.84 20.12
CA GLY A 13 -12.68 10.75 18.89
C GLY A 13 -12.38 9.28 18.67
N ARG A 14 -13.09 8.65 17.72
CA ARG A 14 -12.70 7.36 17.18
C ARG A 14 -11.30 7.55 16.59
N SER A 15 -10.29 7.08 17.32
CA SER A 15 -8.92 6.97 16.84
C SER A 15 -8.94 6.24 15.51
N VAL A 16 -8.38 6.88 14.47
CA VAL A 16 -8.15 6.24 13.18
C VAL A 16 -7.05 5.21 13.41
N GLU A 17 -7.43 3.94 13.58
CA GLU A 17 -6.47 2.84 13.66
C GLU A 17 -5.63 2.83 12.37
N THR A 18 -4.36 3.22 12.50
CA THR A 18 -3.38 3.25 11.42
C THR A 18 -2.54 2.00 11.57
N HIS A 19 -2.61 1.03 10.66
CA HIS A 19 -1.85 -0.21 10.80
C HIS A 19 -0.69 -0.33 9.83
N TYR A 20 0.49 -0.41 10.45
CA TYR A 20 1.86 -0.32 9.96
C TYR A 20 2.66 -1.42 10.65
N ARG A 21 3.47 -2.23 9.94
CA ARG A 21 4.65 -2.94 10.49
C ARG A 21 5.32 -3.74 9.36
N GLU A 22 6.60 -3.64 9.06
CA GLU A 22 7.79 -3.25 9.83
C GLU A 22 8.70 -2.40 8.93
N ASP A 23 9.71 -1.76 9.52
CA ASP A 23 10.73 -1.04 8.77
C ASP A 23 11.62 -2.03 8.00
N ILE A 24 12.25 -1.54 6.95
CA ILE A 24 13.40 -2.21 6.31
C ILE A 24 14.34 -2.79 7.37
N ARG A 25 15.11 -3.85 7.04
CA ARG A 25 16.00 -4.52 8.00
C ARG A 25 16.74 -3.49 8.87
N GLN A 26 16.88 -3.76 10.16
CA GLN A 26 17.46 -2.81 11.10
C GLN A 26 18.85 -2.29 10.67
N GLU A 27 19.64 -3.16 10.03
CA GLU A 27 20.94 -2.83 9.41
C GLU A 27 20.86 -1.80 8.25
N ASP A 28 19.70 -1.65 7.63
CA ASP A 28 19.43 -0.71 6.55
C ASP A 28 18.73 0.58 7.03
N SER A 29 18.39 0.68 8.33
CA SER A 29 17.67 1.83 8.89
C SER A 29 18.36 3.18 8.68
N GLN A 30 19.69 3.19 8.54
CA GLN A 30 20.51 4.36 8.26
C GLN A 30 20.96 4.48 6.79
N LYS A 31 20.64 3.49 5.95
CA LYS A 31 20.99 3.50 4.53
C LYS A 31 19.90 4.22 3.72
N ASP A 32 20.29 4.88 2.63
CA ASP A 32 19.31 5.40 1.67
C ASP A 32 18.81 4.26 0.79
N VAL A 33 17.88 3.46 1.33
CA VAL A 33 17.21 2.42 0.57
C VAL A 33 16.40 3.05 -0.56
N ARG A 34 16.63 2.57 -1.78
CA ARG A 34 15.97 3.05 -2.98
C ARG A 34 14.90 2.06 -3.41
N VAL A 35 13.77 2.55 -3.88
CA VAL A 35 12.89 1.79 -4.75
C VAL A 35 13.58 1.68 -6.10
N VAL A 36 13.78 0.45 -6.57
CA VAL A 36 14.47 0.13 -7.83
C VAL A 36 13.51 -0.37 -8.91
N TYR A 37 12.44 -1.06 -8.52
CA TYR A 37 11.36 -1.46 -9.42
C TYR A 37 9.99 -1.34 -8.76
N ILE A 38 8.98 -1.07 -9.57
CA ILE A 38 7.57 -1.11 -9.20
C ILE A 38 6.94 -2.33 -9.86
N TYR A 39 6.19 -3.11 -9.10
CA TYR A 39 5.30 -4.15 -9.58
C TYR A 39 3.86 -3.82 -9.18
N ILE A 40 2.92 -4.13 -10.07
CA ILE A 40 1.48 -4.06 -9.79
C ILE A 40 0.98 -5.48 -9.61
N ALA A 41 0.52 -5.82 -8.41
CA ALA A 41 -0.15 -7.08 -8.13
C ALA A 41 -1.66 -6.92 -8.35
N PHE A 42 -2.20 -7.73 -9.25
CA PHE A 42 -3.61 -7.79 -9.60
C PHE A 42 -4.21 -9.09 -9.09
N CYS A 43 -5.24 -8.96 -8.26
CA CYS A 43 -5.86 -10.09 -7.58
C CYS A 43 -7.34 -10.13 -7.85
N ARG A 44 -7.81 -11.29 -8.31
CA ARG A 44 -9.22 -11.50 -8.59
C ARG A 44 -9.91 -12.07 -7.35
N LEU A 45 -10.61 -11.23 -6.61
CA LEU A 45 -11.35 -11.58 -5.38
C LEU A 45 -12.74 -12.20 -5.67
N GLY A 46 -13.03 -12.56 -6.92
CA GLY A 46 -14.30 -13.17 -7.35
C GLY A 46 -14.76 -12.69 -8.74
N VAL A 47 -16.07 -12.82 -9.02
CA VAL A 47 -16.65 -12.50 -10.34
C VAL A 47 -16.67 -11.00 -10.64
N ARG A 48 -16.59 -10.14 -9.61
CA ARG A 48 -16.78 -8.67 -9.76
C ARG A 48 -15.81 -7.78 -8.98
N PHE A 49 -14.89 -8.35 -8.20
CA PHE A 49 -13.98 -7.56 -7.38
C PHE A 49 -12.55 -7.88 -7.74
N ASN A 50 -11.84 -6.86 -8.20
CA ASN A 50 -10.40 -6.91 -8.43
C ASN A 50 -9.73 -6.04 -7.37
N HIS A 51 -8.57 -6.48 -6.90
CA HIS A 51 -7.76 -5.74 -5.95
C HIS A 51 -6.39 -5.47 -6.54
N TRP A 52 -5.92 -4.24 -6.32
CA TRP A 52 -4.65 -3.74 -6.82
C TRP A 52 -3.75 -3.44 -5.64
N SER A 53 -2.52 -3.92 -5.71
CA SER A 53 -1.49 -3.60 -4.73
C SER A 53 -0.20 -3.21 -5.43
N VAL A 54 0.53 -2.26 -4.86
CA VAL A 54 1.83 -1.86 -5.36
C VAL A 54 2.88 -2.62 -4.57
N ILE A 55 3.72 -3.40 -5.26
CA ILE A 55 4.89 -4.04 -4.66
C ILE A 55 6.14 -3.33 -5.17
N LEU A 56 7.03 -2.96 -4.26
CA LEU A 56 8.21 -2.16 -4.54
C LEU A 56 9.43 -2.99 -4.23
N GLU A 57 10.26 -3.25 -5.23
CA GLU A 57 11.57 -3.84 -5.01
C GLU A 57 12.51 -2.76 -4.50
N LEU A 58 13.15 -3.05 -3.38
CA LEU A 58 14.06 -2.16 -2.69
C LEU A 58 15.51 -2.53 -3.00
N SER A 59 16.41 -1.55 -3.01
CA SER A 59 17.82 -1.72 -3.35
C SER A 59 18.60 -2.63 -2.40
N ASN A 60 18.03 -2.94 -1.23
CA ASN A 60 18.57 -3.90 -0.26
C ASN A 60 18.05 -5.33 -0.48
N GLY A 61 17.33 -5.58 -1.58
CA GLY A 61 16.78 -6.89 -1.93
C GLY A 61 15.47 -7.24 -1.23
N GLN A 62 14.89 -6.33 -0.45
CA GLN A 62 13.57 -6.51 0.16
C GLN A 62 12.45 -6.05 -0.79
N PHE A 63 11.23 -6.43 -0.47
CA PHE A 63 10.03 -6.05 -1.21
C PHE A 63 9.05 -5.37 -0.28
N ALA A 64 8.58 -4.18 -0.63
CA ALA A 64 7.57 -3.46 0.15
C ALA A 64 6.21 -3.52 -0.56
N CYS A 65 5.22 -4.09 0.10
CA CYS A 65 3.83 -3.97 -0.27
C CYS A 65 3.27 -2.63 0.25
N ILE A 66 2.62 -1.87 -0.63
CA ILE A 66 1.79 -0.71 -0.25
C ILE A 66 0.41 -0.87 -0.88
N GLN A 67 -0.63 -0.88 -0.06
CA GLN A 67 -2.00 -1.03 -0.55
C GLN A 67 -3.03 -0.31 0.32
N LYS A 68 -4.14 0.07 -0.30
CA LYS A 68 -5.29 0.65 0.39
C LYS A 68 -6.34 -0.43 0.64
N ILE A 69 -6.68 -0.65 1.90
CA ILE A 69 -7.61 -1.68 2.36
C ILE A 69 -8.91 -1.01 2.81
N ARG A 70 -10.04 -1.63 2.44
CA ARG A 70 -11.37 -1.21 2.88
C ARG A 70 -11.70 -1.85 4.23
N HIS A 71 -12.20 -1.07 5.18
CA HIS A 71 -12.86 -1.57 6.37
C HIS A 71 -14.40 -1.58 6.20
N SER A 72 -15.08 -2.44 6.95
CA SER A 72 -16.52 -2.76 6.83
C SER A 72 -17.46 -1.56 6.98
N PHE A 73 -16.98 -0.44 7.54
CA PHE A 73 -17.78 0.75 7.86
C PHE A 73 -17.43 2.00 7.01
N GLY A 74 -16.81 1.83 5.84
CA GLY A 74 -16.53 2.95 4.92
C GLY A 74 -15.24 3.72 5.21
N ASN A 75 -14.58 3.42 6.33
CA ASN A 75 -13.20 3.84 6.56
C ASN A 75 -12.26 2.88 5.82
N GLY A 76 -11.13 3.37 5.35
CA GLY A 76 -10.05 2.50 4.88
C GLY A 76 -8.74 2.96 5.47
N TRP A 77 -7.75 2.09 5.41
CA TRP A 77 -6.39 2.38 5.85
C TRP A 77 -5.41 1.95 4.77
N ILE A 78 -4.18 2.43 4.89
CA ILE A 78 -3.07 2.01 4.04
C ILE A 78 -2.24 1.00 4.83
N LEU A 79 -2.02 -0.17 4.23
CA LEU A 79 -1.10 -1.17 4.74
C LEU A 79 0.25 -1.02 4.04
N ILE A 80 1.32 -0.99 4.82
CA ILE A 80 2.70 -1.09 4.36
C ILE A 80 3.37 -2.25 5.09
N GLU A 81 3.83 -3.24 4.32
CA GLU A 81 4.58 -4.40 4.82
C GLU A 81 5.84 -4.59 3.99
N VAL A 82 6.93 -5.02 4.61
CA VAL A 82 8.20 -5.30 3.93
C VAL A 82 8.57 -6.75 4.16
N ASP A 83 8.82 -7.49 3.07
CA ASP A 83 9.20 -8.89 3.08
C ASP A 83 10.56 -9.11 2.41
N SER A 84 11.09 -10.32 2.56
CA SER A 84 12.37 -10.74 1.97
C SER A 84 12.29 -11.07 0.48
N ASP A 85 11.10 -11.31 -0.05
CA ASP A 85 10.92 -11.79 -1.42
C ASP A 85 9.56 -11.37 -2.01
N LEU A 86 9.53 -11.29 -3.34
CA LEU A 86 8.36 -10.86 -4.10
C LEU A 86 7.13 -11.77 -3.88
N ARG A 87 7.34 -13.09 -3.79
CA ARG A 87 6.24 -14.06 -3.64
C ARG A 87 5.50 -13.80 -2.32
N THR A 88 6.22 -13.65 -1.23
CA THR A 88 5.62 -13.39 0.10
C THR A 88 4.83 -12.10 0.10
N SER A 89 5.40 -10.99 -0.41
CA SER A 89 4.68 -9.71 -0.48
C SER A 89 3.41 -9.79 -1.33
N VAL A 90 3.46 -10.52 -2.44
CA VAL A 90 2.30 -10.71 -3.32
C VAL A 90 1.24 -11.61 -2.70
N LEU A 91 1.62 -12.70 -2.04
CA LEU A 91 0.65 -13.61 -1.40
C LEU A 91 -0.03 -12.98 -0.16
N ARG A 92 0.63 -12.02 0.50
CA ARG A 92 0.06 -11.27 1.63
C ARG A 92 -0.98 -10.24 1.19
N THR A 93 -0.82 -9.64 0.00
CA THR A 93 -1.71 -8.56 -0.43
C THR A 93 -3.15 -8.97 -0.70
N CYS A 94 -3.39 -10.25 -0.99
CA CYS A 94 -4.61 -10.64 -1.69
C CYS A 94 -5.45 -11.72 -1.02
N GLY A 95 -5.26 -11.97 0.27
CA GLY A 95 -6.07 -12.94 1.03
C GLY A 95 -6.16 -14.31 0.34
N ASP A 96 -7.26 -15.04 0.55
CA ASP A 96 -7.49 -16.37 -0.04
C ASP A 96 -7.91 -16.32 -1.52
N THR A 97 -7.14 -15.61 -2.35
CA THR A 97 -7.32 -15.63 -3.81
C THR A 97 -6.52 -16.75 -4.46
N ASN A 98 -7.10 -17.33 -5.51
CA ASN A 98 -6.52 -18.48 -6.21
C ASN A 98 -5.45 -18.09 -7.23
N GLU A 99 -5.48 -16.88 -7.77
CA GLU A 99 -4.55 -16.41 -8.80
C GLU A 99 -4.22 -14.94 -8.60
N ILE A 100 -2.93 -14.63 -8.51
CA ILE A 100 -2.40 -13.28 -8.42
C ILE A 100 -1.41 -13.06 -9.56
N ARG A 101 -1.73 -12.14 -10.45
CA ARG A 101 -0.83 -11.75 -11.53
C ARG A 101 -0.02 -10.55 -11.08
N THR A 102 1.28 -10.60 -11.27
CA THR A 102 2.11 -9.40 -11.10
C THR A 102 2.48 -8.84 -12.45
N HIS A 103 2.64 -7.53 -12.51
CA HIS A 103 3.13 -6.83 -13.67
C HIS A 103 4.33 -5.99 -13.27
N LYS A 104 5.49 -6.18 -13.92
CA LYS A 104 6.69 -5.39 -13.65
C LYS A 104 6.59 -4.05 -14.37
N PHE A 105 6.15 -3.02 -13.65
CA PHE A 105 5.66 -1.76 -14.22
C PHE A 105 6.75 -0.79 -14.65
N SER A 106 7.71 -0.48 -13.78
CA SER A 106 8.78 0.47 -14.12
C SER A 106 10.02 0.24 -13.28
N ALA A 107 11.18 0.31 -13.93
CA ALA A 107 12.44 0.60 -13.25
C ALA A 107 12.41 2.05 -12.76
N VAL A 108 12.92 2.29 -11.55
CA VAL A 108 12.93 3.61 -10.92
C VAL A 108 14.17 3.76 -10.04
N ASN A 109 14.46 4.99 -9.61
CA ASN A 109 15.44 5.24 -8.56
C ASN A 109 14.87 6.27 -7.59
N PHE A 110 13.99 5.82 -6.69
CA PHE A 110 13.25 6.70 -5.80
C PHE A 110 13.58 6.43 -4.34
N SER A 111 13.63 7.45 -3.49
CA SER A 111 13.98 7.23 -2.07
C SER A 111 12.80 6.59 -1.33
N TRP A 112 13.04 5.44 -0.70
CA TRP A 112 12.05 4.78 0.17
C TRP A 112 11.57 5.71 1.28
N LYS A 113 12.52 6.46 1.89
CA LYS A 113 12.21 7.44 2.94
C LYS A 113 11.26 8.52 2.46
N LYS A 114 11.48 9.09 1.27
CA LYS A 114 10.58 10.09 0.68
C LYS A 114 9.18 9.53 0.45
N LEU A 115 9.08 8.31 -0.06
CA LEU A 115 7.79 7.66 -0.27
C LEU A 115 7.04 7.51 1.04
N ARG A 116 7.68 6.93 2.06
CA ARG A 116 7.06 6.73 3.39
C ARG A 116 6.55 8.01 4.01
N SER A 117 7.29 9.12 3.88
CA SER A 117 6.86 10.42 4.40
C SER A 117 5.68 11.02 3.65
N TRP A 118 5.44 10.63 2.40
CA TRP A 118 4.36 11.16 1.58
C TRP A 118 3.07 10.34 1.66
N VAL A 119 3.14 9.03 1.89
CA VAL A 119 1.98 8.13 1.83
C VAL A 119 0.79 8.72 2.61
N PRO A 120 -0.36 8.96 1.95
CA PRO A 120 -1.45 9.71 2.54
C PRO A 120 -2.33 8.84 3.45
N PHE A 121 -1.83 8.51 4.65
CA PHE A 121 -2.47 7.60 5.62
C PHE A 121 -3.87 8.03 6.08
N GLU A 122 -4.20 9.32 5.99
CA GLU A 122 -5.47 9.88 6.48
C GLU A 122 -6.60 9.86 5.44
N GLU A 123 -6.34 9.42 4.19
CA GLU A 123 -7.38 9.37 3.16
C GLU A 123 -8.38 8.22 3.39
N GLY A 124 -9.65 8.55 3.69
CA GLY A 124 -10.76 7.58 3.74
C GLY A 124 -10.97 6.79 2.43
N TYR A 125 -11.79 5.72 2.47
CA TYR A 125 -12.04 4.84 1.32
C TYR A 125 -13.33 5.21 0.59
N ASN A 126 -13.25 5.40 -0.73
CA ASN A 126 -14.40 5.66 -1.59
C ASN A 126 -14.29 4.81 -2.86
N TRP A 127 -15.33 4.03 -3.15
CA TRP A 127 -15.35 3.09 -4.29
C TRP A 127 -15.12 3.75 -5.65
N THR A 128 -15.50 5.01 -5.82
CA THR A 128 -15.43 5.72 -7.10
C THR A 128 -14.12 6.49 -7.27
N TYR A 129 -13.60 7.10 -6.21
CA TYR A 129 -12.49 8.05 -6.32
C TYR A 129 -11.31 7.81 -5.35
N LEU A 130 -11.48 6.96 -4.33
CA LEU A 130 -10.46 6.69 -3.30
C LEU A 130 -10.38 5.17 -3.01
N ASN A 131 -10.28 4.37 -4.07
CA ASN A 131 -10.19 2.91 -4.02
C ASN A 131 -8.74 2.42 -4.18
N CYS A 132 -8.52 1.09 -4.16
CA CYS A 132 -7.17 0.50 -4.26
C CYS A 132 -6.49 0.77 -5.62
N GLN A 133 -7.23 0.82 -6.72
CA GLN A 133 -6.69 1.15 -8.04
C GLN A 133 -6.21 2.60 -8.10
N LYS A 134 -7.06 3.56 -7.69
CA LYS A 134 -6.68 4.99 -7.67
C LYS A 134 -5.55 5.26 -6.68
N PHE A 135 -5.47 4.51 -5.59
CA PHE A 135 -4.33 4.58 -4.71
C PHE A 135 -3.05 4.06 -5.38
N ALA A 136 -3.11 2.94 -6.10
CA ALA A 136 -1.98 2.44 -6.87
C ALA A 136 -1.50 3.46 -7.91
N ASP A 137 -2.43 4.08 -8.67
CA ASP A 137 -2.13 5.17 -9.62
C ASP A 137 -1.42 6.35 -8.95
N LYS A 138 -1.92 6.80 -7.78
CA LYS A 138 -1.28 7.88 -7.02
C LYS A 138 0.14 7.52 -6.62
N VAL A 139 0.36 6.30 -6.12
CA VAL A 139 1.69 5.85 -5.69
C VAL A 139 2.64 5.75 -6.88
N THR A 140 2.22 5.14 -8.00
CA THR A 140 3.06 5.06 -9.21
C THR A 140 3.37 6.43 -9.77
N SER A 141 2.37 7.31 -9.86
CA SER A 141 2.55 8.67 -10.36
C SER A 141 3.50 9.47 -9.47
N TYR A 142 3.41 9.33 -8.15
CA TYR A 142 4.34 9.97 -7.22
C TYR A 142 5.78 9.47 -7.36
N ILE A 143 5.99 8.16 -7.55
CA ILE A 143 7.32 7.56 -7.64
C ILE A 143 7.98 7.80 -9.01
N CYS A 144 7.22 7.67 -10.10
CA CYS A 144 7.77 7.63 -11.46
C CYS A 144 7.10 8.55 -12.49
N GLY A 145 6.11 9.34 -12.08
CA GLY A 145 5.40 10.27 -12.96
C GLY A 145 4.49 9.58 -13.99
N LYS A 146 4.15 8.30 -13.79
CA LYS A 146 3.31 7.52 -14.70
C LYS A 146 2.06 7.00 -13.98
N GLU A 147 0.93 7.07 -14.68
CA GLU A 147 -0.33 6.44 -14.27
C GLU A 147 -0.43 5.01 -14.84
N ILE A 148 -1.28 4.18 -14.25
CA ILE A 148 -1.51 2.83 -14.75
C ILE A 148 -2.68 2.89 -15.75
N ASP A 149 -2.38 3.31 -16.98
CA ASP A 149 -3.40 3.57 -18.02
C ASP A 149 -4.21 2.31 -18.39
N SER A 150 -3.58 1.15 -18.35
CA SER A 150 -4.17 -0.18 -18.53
C SER A 150 -3.22 -1.21 -17.91
N LEU A 151 -3.72 -2.36 -17.45
CA LEU A 151 -2.84 -3.46 -17.05
C LEU A 151 -2.03 -3.87 -18.30
N PRO A 152 -0.71 -3.71 -18.33
CA PRO A 152 0.05 -4.01 -19.54
C PRO A 152 0.14 -5.53 -19.76
N CYS A 153 0.20 -5.94 -21.02
CA CYS A 153 0.28 -7.35 -21.45
C CYS A 153 1.62 -8.04 -21.13
N GLU A 154 2.56 -7.38 -20.47
CA GLU A 154 3.82 -8.02 -20.05
C GLU A 154 3.63 -8.69 -18.69
N ASP A 155 3.51 -10.02 -18.72
CA ASP A 155 3.30 -10.86 -17.54
C ASP A 155 4.56 -10.90 -16.66
N GLY A 156 4.49 -10.28 -15.48
CA GLY A 156 5.34 -10.67 -14.38
C GLY A 156 4.95 -12.07 -13.86
N PRO A 157 5.67 -12.62 -12.87
CA PRO A 157 5.33 -13.93 -12.32
C PRO A 157 3.88 -13.98 -11.81
N THR A 158 3.19 -15.07 -12.14
CA THR A 158 1.88 -15.39 -11.58
C THR A 158 2.06 -16.29 -10.38
N TYR A 159 1.34 -15.99 -9.30
CA TYR A 159 1.39 -16.74 -8.06
C TYR A 159 0.03 -17.35 -7.75
N TYR A 160 0.09 -18.54 -7.16
CA TYR A 160 -1.06 -19.32 -6.70
C TYR A 160 -0.85 -19.62 -5.22
N ARG A 161 -1.93 -19.57 -4.43
CA ARG A 161 -1.95 -20.06 -3.04
C ARG A 161 -2.08 -21.57 -3.00
#